data_AF-A0A7F8KCD5-F1
#
_entry.id   AF-A0A7F8KCD5-F1
#
_cell.length_a   1.000
_cell.length_b   1.000
_cell.length_c   1.000
_cell.angle_alpha   90.00
_cell.angle_beta   90.00
_cell.angle_gamma   90.00
#
_symmetry.space_group_name_H-M   'P 1'
#
loop_
_entity.id
_entity.type
_entity.pdbx_description
1 polymer ?
#
loop_
_entity_poly.entity_id
_entity_poly.type
_entity_poly.pdbx_seq_one_letter_code
_entity_poly.pdbx_strand_id
1 'polypeptide(L)'
;MCIDPSMKPKIRRLLETYVEQLFGLDDQLVTPELMIKACTFYTGRLLKTHFYTWRKIAIPPTNEDELLAEKMEKSIEYDNFRLKRCVFHHWYSYVKGRKERLKDTLLRVQQMFYCYKLIIILTKWRDKARHKYKEREDELMLKHELQFKKWRSKLKLRVNSKEEYISPQQNVSEVFLVGEIPEFDVSQLPKRTVLQIFSYLSLRDVVICGQVNCSWLLMTQMSSLWNGIDFSTVKNIITDKHVVSTLQRWRLNVLCLNFRGCVLRLKTLRSVSLCRNLQELNVSDCPTLTILPCVFMHDESMRYISESCPGVLYLNLSNTTITNRTMRLLPRYFHSLQNLSLAYCRKFTDKGLQYLNLGNGCHKLIYLDLSGCTQVTDSALEMLSAKCHYLYVLDVSGCILLTDQMPVNLQMGCKQLRILKMLYCRHISKEAAKRMSSIVQQQEYNATDPPLWFGYDCEGKPLPEQQDITQLKDSELMAEESTYSSEEEAV
;
A
#
# COMPACT_ATOMS: atom_id res chain seq x y z
N MET A 1 -20.52 3.75 -43.60
CA MET A 1 -21.28 3.01 -42.56
C MET A 1 -21.66 4.02 -41.49
N CYS A 2 -22.89 4.22 -41.01
CA CYS A 2 -24.23 3.83 -41.42
C CYS A 2 -25.14 4.90 -40.79
N ILE A 3 -25.82 5.71 -41.61
CA ILE A 3 -26.93 6.56 -41.17
C ILE A 3 -28.18 5.67 -41.12
N ASP A 4 -29.00 5.87 -40.09
CA ASP A 4 -30.24 5.14 -39.81
C ASP A 4 -31.16 5.02 -41.06
N PRO A 5 -31.63 3.80 -41.42
CA PRO A 5 -32.51 3.58 -42.58
C PRO A 5 -33.85 4.32 -42.57
N SER A 6 -34.29 4.85 -41.41
CA SER A 6 -35.56 5.56 -41.24
C SER A 6 -35.53 7.03 -41.70
N MET A 7 -34.34 7.58 -41.99
CA MET A 7 -34.14 9.01 -42.29
C MET A 7 -33.96 9.33 -43.78
N LYS A 8 -34.18 8.38 -44.70
CA LYS A 8 -34.14 8.66 -46.14
C LYS A 8 -35.42 9.38 -46.59
N PRO A 9 -35.35 10.52 -47.31
CA PRO A 9 -36.53 11.16 -47.87
C PRO A 9 -37.19 10.21 -48.88
N LYS A 10 -38.51 10.02 -48.76
CA LYS A 10 -39.30 9.24 -49.71
C LYS A 10 -39.28 9.93 -51.08
N ILE A 11 -38.46 9.42 -52.00
CA ILE A 11 -38.50 9.79 -53.40
C ILE A 11 -39.83 9.26 -53.94
N ARG A 12 -40.78 10.16 -54.23
CA ARG A 12 -41.94 9.82 -55.05
C ARG A 12 -41.47 9.73 -56.50
N ARG A 13 -41.71 8.58 -57.13
CA ARG A 13 -41.70 8.41 -58.57
C ARG A 13 -42.70 9.41 -59.16
N LEU A 14 -42.23 10.37 -59.94
CA LEU A 14 -43.09 11.08 -60.89
C LEU A 14 -43.38 10.07 -62.00
N LEU A 15 -44.55 9.43 -61.91
CA LEU A 15 -45.18 8.85 -63.09
C LEU A 15 -45.50 10.02 -64.01
N GLU A 16 -45.02 9.93 -65.24
CA GLU A 16 -45.52 10.69 -66.38
C GLU A 16 -47.05 10.71 -66.35
N THR A 17 -47.64 11.81 -66.84
CA THR A 17 -49.08 12.16 -66.90
C THR A 17 -49.58 13.16 -65.84
N TYR A 18 -49.05 14.39 -65.85
CA TYR A 18 -49.76 15.55 -65.29
C TYR A 18 -49.62 16.82 -66.15
N VAL A 19 -49.44 16.64 -67.47
CA VAL A 19 -49.48 17.74 -68.45
C VAL A 19 -50.75 17.68 -69.31
N GLU A 20 -51.40 16.52 -69.42
CA GLU A 20 -52.63 16.37 -70.23
C GLU A 20 -53.93 16.71 -69.48
N GLN A 21 -53.89 17.06 -68.18
CA GLN A 21 -55.05 17.57 -67.43
C GLN A 21 -55.03 19.09 -67.19
N LEU A 22 -53.97 19.79 -67.61
CA LEU A 22 -53.87 21.26 -67.46
C LEU A 22 -54.19 22.02 -68.75
N PHE A 23 -54.19 21.34 -69.89
CA PHE A 23 -54.55 21.89 -71.20
C PHE A 23 -55.51 20.95 -71.91
N GLY A 24 -56.65 20.69 -71.27
CA GLY A 24 -57.82 20.17 -71.96
C GLY A 24 -58.34 21.27 -72.89
N LEU A 25 -58.37 20.95 -74.19
CA LEU A 25 -59.00 21.75 -75.23
C LEU A 25 -60.43 22.11 -74.81
N ASP A 26 -60.66 23.38 -74.54
CA ASP A 26 -61.91 24.07 -74.85
C ASP A 26 -61.60 25.56 -74.99
N ASP A 27 -61.73 26.04 -76.22
CA ASP A 27 -61.68 27.45 -76.59
C ASP A 27 -62.84 28.19 -75.92
N GLN A 28 -62.66 28.65 -74.67
CA GLN A 28 -63.24 29.87 -74.10
C GLN A 28 -62.83 30.06 -72.63
N LEU A 29 -62.45 31.29 -72.29
CA LEU A 29 -62.18 31.87 -70.95
C LEU A 29 -60.74 31.77 -70.38
N VAL A 30 -59.77 32.35 -71.08
CA VAL A 30 -58.65 33.03 -70.39
C VAL A 30 -59.14 34.42 -69.97
N THR A 31 -59.53 34.59 -68.71
CA THR A 31 -59.88 35.93 -68.21
C THR A 31 -58.62 36.76 -67.95
N PRO A 32 -58.62 38.08 -68.24
CA PRO A 32 -57.47 38.96 -68.00
C PRO A 32 -56.94 38.88 -66.55
N GLU A 33 -57.83 38.63 -65.59
CA GLU A 33 -57.53 38.50 -64.17
C GLU A 33 -56.65 37.28 -63.84
N LEU A 34 -56.87 36.16 -64.54
CA LEU A 34 -56.06 34.94 -64.39
C LEU A 34 -54.66 35.14 -64.96
N MET A 35 -54.54 35.87 -66.07
CA MET A 35 -53.26 36.25 -66.66
C MET A 35 -52.46 37.19 -65.74
N ILE A 36 -53.13 38.18 -65.13
CA ILE A 36 -52.51 39.09 -64.15
C ILE A 36 -52.03 38.31 -62.92
N LYS A 37 -52.82 37.36 -62.39
CA LYS A 37 -52.39 36.50 -61.27
C LYS A 37 -51.18 35.63 -61.63
N ALA A 38 -51.13 35.07 -62.83
CA ALA A 38 -49.97 34.30 -63.28
C ALA A 38 -48.71 35.18 -63.43
N CYS A 39 -48.84 36.37 -64.02
CA CYS A 39 -47.73 37.32 -64.17
C CYS A 39 -47.23 37.86 -62.82
N THR A 40 -48.12 38.19 -61.89
CA THR A 40 -47.74 38.67 -60.55
C THR A 40 -47.06 37.57 -59.73
N PHE A 41 -47.51 36.32 -59.85
CA PHE A 41 -46.85 35.18 -59.21
C PHE A 41 -45.44 34.94 -59.80
N TYR A 42 -45.30 34.95 -61.12
CA TYR A 42 -44.01 34.77 -61.78
C TYR A 42 -43.02 35.89 -61.45
N THR A 43 -43.44 37.15 -61.53
CA THR A 43 -42.60 38.32 -61.20
C THR A 43 -42.23 38.37 -59.72
N GLY A 44 -43.17 38.04 -58.81
CA GLY A 44 -42.90 37.92 -57.38
C GLY A 44 -41.90 36.81 -57.04
N ARG A 45 -41.96 35.67 -57.76
CA ARG A 45 -40.99 34.58 -57.61
C ARG A 45 -39.61 35.00 -58.13
N LEU A 46 -39.55 35.64 -59.29
CA LEU A 46 -38.31 36.12 -59.90
C LEU A 46 -37.60 37.16 -59.01
N LEU A 47 -38.36 38.10 -58.45
CA LEU A 47 -37.87 39.07 -57.48
C LEU A 47 -37.31 38.40 -56.23
N LYS A 48 -38.03 37.43 -55.64
CA LYS A 48 -37.53 36.69 -54.46
C LYS A 48 -36.25 35.93 -54.76
N THR A 49 -36.16 35.26 -55.90
CA THR A 49 -34.97 34.49 -56.27
C THR A 49 -33.78 35.40 -56.53
N HIS A 50 -33.94 36.45 -57.34
CA HIS A 50 -32.82 37.34 -57.66
C HIS A 50 -32.42 38.24 -56.48
N PHE A 51 -33.38 38.70 -55.66
CA PHE A 51 -33.07 39.46 -54.45
C PHE A 51 -32.35 38.62 -53.41
N TYR A 52 -32.70 37.35 -53.25
CA TYR A 52 -31.98 36.44 -52.35
C TYR A 52 -30.54 36.20 -52.82
N THR A 53 -30.35 35.99 -54.13
CA THR A 53 -29.02 35.84 -54.73
C THR A 53 -28.21 37.13 -54.61
N TRP A 54 -28.82 38.29 -54.88
CA TRP A 54 -28.19 39.60 -54.69
C TRP A 54 -27.81 39.84 -53.23
N ARG A 55 -28.68 39.53 -52.26
CA ARG A 55 -28.39 39.67 -50.83
C ARG A 55 -27.19 38.82 -50.41
N LYS A 56 -27.07 37.60 -50.94
CA LYS A 56 -25.92 36.71 -50.70
C LYS A 56 -24.60 37.24 -51.30
N ILE A 57 -24.68 38.04 -52.37
CA ILE A 57 -23.50 38.60 -53.05
C ILE A 57 -23.14 39.98 -52.49
N ALA A 58 -24.15 40.78 -52.12
CA ALA A 58 -24.00 42.17 -51.68
C ALA A 58 -23.69 42.33 -50.19
N ILE A 59 -23.97 41.31 -49.35
CA ILE A 59 -23.51 41.23 -47.96
C ILE A 59 -22.30 40.29 -47.94
N PRO A 60 -21.06 40.82 -47.95
CA PRO A 60 -19.87 39.97 -48.00
C PRO A 60 -19.71 39.17 -46.69
N PRO A 61 -19.24 37.91 -46.75
CA PRO A 61 -19.00 37.06 -45.56
C PRO A 61 -17.84 37.54 -44.67
N THR A 62 -17.15 38.62 -45.03
CA THR A 62 -15.97 39.16 -44.33
C THR A 62 -16.19 39.42 -42.84
N ASN A 63 -17.40 39.80 -42.41
CA ASN A 63 -17.70 40.01 -40.99
C ASN A 63 -17.72 38.71 -40.16
N GLU A 64 -18.08 37.57 -40.77
CA GLU A 64 -18.09 36.28 -40.07
C GLU A 64 -16.67 35.67 -40.00
N ASP A 65 -15.89 35.83 -41.07
CA ASP A 65 -14.50 35.37 -41.13
C ASP A 65 -13.59 36.20 -40.19
N GLU A 66 -13.76 37.52 -40.12
CA GLU A 66 -13.05 38.39 -39.18
C GLU A 66 -13.43 38.05 -37.72
N LEU A 67 -14.71 37.81 -37.44
CA LEU A 67 -15.17 37.40 -36.10
C LEU A 67 -14.63 36.02 -35.71
N LEU A 68 -14.50 35.09 -36.68
CA LEU A 68 -13.91 33.78 -36.45
C LEU A 68 -12.41 33.90 -36.19
N ALA A 69 -11.70 34.76 -36.93
CA ALA A 69 -10.29 35.04 -36.72
C ALA A 69 -10.03 35.63 -35.32
N GLU A 70 -10.84 36.60 -34.87
CA GLU A 70 -10.74 37.19 -33.53
C GLU A 70 -11.00 36.15 -32.41
N LYS A 71 -11.97 35.25 -32.62
CA LYS A 71 -12.22 34.13 -31.68
C LYS A 71 -11.07 33.15 -31.65
N MET A 72 -10.46 32.87 -32.80
CA MET A 72 -9.34 31.94 -32.91
C MET A 72 -8.09 32.51 -32.23
N GLU A 73 -7.83 33.81 -32.39
CA GLU A 73 -6.74 34.51 -31.71
C GLU A 73 -6.90 34.49 -30.18
N LYS A 74 -8.10 34.79 -29.66
CA LYS A 74 -8.41 34.67 -28.23
C LYS A 74 -8.24 33.24 -27.70
N SER A 75 -8.57 32.22 -28.51
CA SER A 75 -8.36 30.82 -28.14
C SER A 75 -6.87 30.47 -28.04
N ILE A 76 -6.06 30.96 -28.98
CA ILE A 76 -4.61 30.76 -28.99
C ILE A 76 -3.96 31.43 -27.76
N GLU A 77 -4.36 32.65 -27.43
CA GLU A 77 -3.88 33.34 -26.22
C GLU A 77 -4.22 32.57 -24.94
N TYR A 78 -5.45 32.07 -24.84
CA TYR A 78 -5.89 31.27 -23.70
C TYR A 78 -5.11 29.96 -23.57
N ASP A 79 -4.90 29.23 -24.68
CA ASP A 79 -4.14 27.99 -24.67
C ASP A 79 -2.66 28.23 -24.32
N ASN A 80 -2.06 29.31 -24.84
CA ASN A 80 -0.72 29.74 -24.47
C ASN A 80 -0.60 30.10 -22.98
N PHE A 81 -1.58 30.82 -22.43
CA PHE A 81 -1.64 31.11 -21.00
C PHE A 81 -1.78 29.84 -20.16
N ARG A 82 -2.63 28.88 -20.58
CA ARG A 82 -2.79 27.59 -19.91
C ARG A 82 -1.50 26.79 -19.90
N LEU A 83 -0.77 26.75 -21.02
CA LEU A 83 0.52 26.08 -21.13
C LEU A 83 1.56 26.71 -20.21
N LYS A 84 1.72 28.04 -20.24
CA LYS A 84 2.63 28.77 -19.34
C LYS A 84 2.34 28.48 -17.87
N ARG A 85 1.05 28.46 -17.47
CA ARG A 85 0.63 28.12 -16.11
C ARG A 85 0.95 26.67 -15.75
N CYS A 86 0.79 25.74 -16.68
CA CYS A 86 1.10 24.31 -16.47
C CYS A 86 2.61 24.12 -16.24
N VAL A 87 3.45 24.74 -17.08
CA VAL A 87 4.92 24.73 -16.94
C VAL A 87 5.34 25.35 -15.61
N PHE A 88 4.74 26.48 -15.22
CA PHE A 88 5.04 27.13 -13.95
C PHE A 88 4.66 26.26 -12.74
N HIS A 89 3.50 25.58 -12.78
CA HIS A 89 3.12 24.62 -11.72
C HIS A 89 4.08 23.45 -11.63
N HIS A 90 4.53 22.92 -12.78
CA HIS A 90 5.48 21.82 -12.82
C HIS A 90 6.84 22.24 -12.24
N TRP A 91 7.33 23.42 -12.65
CA TRP A 91 8.54 24.01 -12.11
C TRP A 91 8.44 24.28 -10.60
N TYR A 92 7.33 24.90 -10.14
CA TYR A 92 7.11 25.18 -8.73
C TYR A 92 7.06 23.90 -7.89
N SER A 93 6.36 22.86 -8.36
CA SER A 93 6.31 21.55 -7.71
C SER A 93 7.69 20.91 -7.63
N TYR A 94 8.46 20.97 -8.72
CA TYR A 94 9.84 20.48 -8.77
C TYR A 94 10.74 21.21 -7.75
N VAL A 95 10.70 22.55 -7.71
CA VAL A 95 11.49 23.36 -6.79
C VAL A 95 11.11 23.08 -5.33
N LYS A 96 9.81 22.97 -5.05
CA LYS A 96 9.30 22.62 -3.71
C LYS A 96 9.78 21.24 -3.28
N GLY A 97 9.65 20.23 -4.14
CA GLY A 97 10.13 18.88 -3.88
C GLY A 97 11.65 18.79 -3.74
N ARG A 98 12.41 19.62 -4.46
CA ARG A 98 13.87 19.73 -4.29
C ARG A 98 14.24 20.33 -2.93
N LYS A 99 13.52 21.36 -2.47
CA LYS A 99 13.71 21.96 -1.14
C LYS A 99 13.38 20.99 -0.01
N GLU A 100 12.33 20.20 -0.15
CA GLU A 100 11.95 19.15 0.80
C GLU A 100 12.99 18.03 0.87
N ARG A 101 13.47 17.55 -0.29
CA ARG A 101 14.57 16.57 -0.34
C ARG A 101 15.84 17.10 0.33
N LEU A 102 16.20 18.36 0.11
CA LEU A 102 17.37 18.96 0.75
C LEU A 102 17.23 18.99 2.28
N LYS A 103 16.03 19.30 2.80
CA LYS A 103 15.74 19.24 4.24
C LYS A 103 15.85 17.83 4.80
N ASP A 104 15.31 16.83 4.08
CA ASP A 104 15.38 15.43 4.51
C ASP A 104 16.84 14.93 4.52
N THR A 105 17.62 15.24 3.49
CA THR A 105 19.05 14.91 3.43
C THR A 105 19.81 15.57 4.59
N LEU A 106 19.53 16.85 4.88
CA LEU A 106 20.17 17.54 6.02
C LEU A 106 19.84 16.86 7.35
N LEU A 107 18.58 16.46 7.56
CA LEU A 107 18.15 15.75 8.77
C LEU A 107 18.86 14.40 8.90
N ARG A 108 18.99 13.64 7.81
CA ARG A 108 19.73 12.37 7.78
C ARG A 108 21.20 12.56 8.12
N VAL A 109 21.84 13.59 7.57
CA VAL A 109 23.25 13.90 7.90
C VAL A 109 23.38 14.26 9.38
N GLN A 110 22.47 15.07 9.94
CA GLN A 110 22.47 15.37 11.38
C GLN A 110 22.29 14.13 12.25
N GLN A 111 21.38 13.22 11.86
CA GLN A 111 21.20 11.94 12.54
C GLN A 111 22.45 11.06 12.45
N MET A 112 23.14 11.01 11.30
CA MET A 112 24.40 10.30 11.16
C MET A 112 25.48 10.87 12.10
N PHE A 113 25.61 12.20 12.18
CA PHE A 113 26.53 12.85 13.11
C PHE A 113 26.20 12.55 14.58
N TYR A 114 24.91 12.54 14.93
CA TYR A 114 24.45 12.19 16.27
C TYR A 114 24.77 10.73 16.62
N CYS A 115 24.47 9.80 15.72
CA CYS A 115 24.81 8.38 15.86
C CYS A 115 26.33 8.18 16.00
N TYR A 116 27.13 8.88 15.19
CA TYR A 116 28.59 8.81 15.27
C TYR A 116 29.13 9.30 16.61
N LYS A 117 28.61 10.44 17.12
CA LYS A 117 28.93 10.93 18.46
C LYS A 117 28.56 9.92 19.55
N LEU A 118 27.37 9.32 19.48
CA LEU A 118 26.95 8.28 20.42
C LEU A 118 27.85 7.05 20.38
N ILE A 119 28.26 6.60 19.18
CA ILE A 119 29.20 5.49 19.04
C ILE A 119 30.52 5.82 19.74
N ILE A 120 31.08 7.02 19.54
CA ILE A 120 32.31 7.44 20.23
C ILE A 120 32.14 7.43 21.75
N ILE A 121 31.05 8.01 22.26
CA ILE A 121 30.75 8.08 23.69
C ILE A 121 30.63 6.66 24.29
N LEU A 122 29.85 5.79 23.64
CA LEU A 122 29.65 4.41 24.09
C LEU A 122 30.94 3.59 24.03
N THR A 123 31.77 3.82 23.02
CA THR A 123 33.08 3.16 22.89
C THR A 123 33.99 3.57 24.05
N LYS A 124 34.10 4.88 24.33
CA LYS A 124 34.90 5.40 25.47
C LYS A 124 34.38 4.90 26.81
N TRP A 125 33.06 4.88 26.99
CA TRP A 125 32.44 4.37 28.21
C TRP A 125 32.72 2.88 28.41
N ARG A 126 32.55 2.07 27.34
CA ARG A 126 32.85 0.63 27.36
C ARG A 126 34.30 0.35 27.74
N ASP A 127 35.24 1.09 27.16
CA ASP A 127 36.66 0.89 27.43
C ASP A 127 37.00 1.25 28.89
N LYS A 128 36.41 2.34 29.43
CA LYS A 128 36.53 2.71 30.84
C LYS A 128 35.91 1.67 31.78
N ALA A 129 34.74 1.13 31.43
CA ALA A 129 34.09 0.08 32.20
C ALA A 129 34.91 -1.21 32.22
N ARG A 130 35.50 -1.62 31.09
CA ARG A 130 36.42 -2.76 31.00
C ARG A 130 37.67 -2.57 31.86
N HIS A 131 38.27 -1.37 31.83
CA HIS A 131 39.43 -1.08 32.67
C HIS A 131 39.09 -1.22 34.16
N LYS A 132 37.97 -0.62 34.60
CA LYS A 132 37.52 -0.69 36.00
C LYS A 132 37.15 -2.11 36.43
N TYR A 133 36.61 -2.93 35.52
CA TYR A 133 36.34 -4.34 35.78
C TYR A 133 37.65 -5.13 35.96
N LYS A 134 38.60 -4.95 35.04
CA LYS A 134 39.90 -5.62 35.10
C LYS A 134 40.70 -5.25 36.36
N GLU A 135 40.69 -3.98 36.73
CA GLU A 135 41.30 -3.48 37.97
C GLU A 135 40.72 -4.17 39.22
N ARG A 136 39.39 -4.33 39.30
CA ARG A 136 38.73 -5.09 40.39
C ARG A 136 39.11 -6.57 40.39
N GLU A 137 39.23 -7.18 39.21
CA GLU A 137 39.64 -8.58 39.05
C GLU A 137 41.09 -8.78 39.51
N ASP A 138 42.01 -7.90 39.10
CA ASP A 138 43.40 -7.88 39.49
C ASP A 138 43.55 -7.65 41.01
N GLU A 139 42.77 -6.74 41.61
CA GLU A 139 42.71 -6.53 43.06
C GLU A 139 42.23 -7.77 43.83
N LEU A 140 41.18 -8.45 43.33
CA LEU A 140 40.66 -9.69 43.92
C LEU A 140 41.69 -10.82 43.82
N MET A 141 42.38 -10.94 42.69
CA MET A 141 43.46 -11.91 42.50
C MET A 141 44.63 -11.65 43.45
N LEU A 142 45.05 -10.40 43.62
CA LEU A 142 46.09 -10.02 44.57
C LEU A 142 45.66 -10.34 46.02
N LYS A 143 44.39 -10.07 46.36
CA LYS A 143 43.83 -10.41 47.68
C LYS A 143 43.82 -11.92 47.90
N HIS A 144 43.48 -12.73 46.90
CA HIS A 144 43.56 -14.19 46.98
C HIS A 144 45.00 -14.69 47.13
N GLU A 145 45.97 -14.14 46.40
CA GLU A 145 47.39 -14.49 46.57
C GLU A 145 47.91 -14.17 47.97
N LEU A 146 47.56 -13.01 48.52
CA LEU A 146 47.88 -12.62 49.89
C LEU A 146 47.25 -13.57 50.91
N GLN A 147 45.99 -13.97 50.71
CA GLN A 147 45.33 -14.98 51.54
C GLN A 147 46.01 -16.34 51.44
N PHE A 148 46.41 -16.77 50.24
CA PHE A 148 47.16 -18.01 50.04
C PHE A 148 48.54 -17.98 50.70
N LYS A 149 49.26 -16.85 50.63
CA LYS A 149 50.53 -16.66 51.35
C LYS A 149 50.33 -16.69 52.86
N LYS A 150 49.30 -16.01 53.39
CA LYS A 150 48.92 -16.04 54.81
C LYS A 150 48.49 -17.44 55.26
N TRP A 151 47.80 -18.19 54.42
CA TRP A 151 47.39 -19.56 54.71
C TRP A 151 48.60 -20.51 54.69
N ARG A 152 49.53 -20.37 53.73
CA ARG A 152 50.79 -21.12 53.72
C ARG A 152 51.66 -20.79 54.92
N SER A 153 51.76 -19.54 55.35
CA SER A 153 52.50 -19.18 56.56
C SER A 153 51.80 -19.71 57.81
N LYS A 154 50.47 -19.68 57.89
CA LYS A 154 49.68 -20.34 58.95
C LYS A 154 49.83 -21.86 58.95
N LEU A 155 49.99 -22.50 57.80
CA LEU A 155 50.29 -23.93 57.71
C LEU A 155 51.71 -24.26 58.18
N LYS A 156 52.70 -23.44 57.81
CA LYS A 156 54.06 -23.55 58.36
C LYS A 156 54.08 -23.33 59.88
N LEU A 157 53.28 -22.39 60.37
CA LEU A 157 53.06 -22.18 61.81
C LEU A 157 52.31 -23.35 62.45
N ARG A 158 51.27 -23.92 61.82
CA ARG A 158 50.53 -25.10 62.32
C ARG A 158 51.34 -26.40 62.33
N VAL A 159 52.33 -26.54 61.43
CA VAL A 159 53.31 -27.63 61.48
C VAL A 159 54.28 -27.43 62.66
N ASN A 160 54.58 -26.19 63.02
CA ASN A 160 55.41 -25.85 64.19
C ASN A 160 54.61 -25.74 65.51
N SER A 161 53.29 -25.57 65.46
CA SER A 161 52.43 -25.37 66.63
C SER A 161 51.48 -26.56 66.81
N LYS A 162 52.08 -27.74 66.94
CA LYS A 162 51.53 -28.85 67.74
C LYS A 162 51.79 -28.64 69.25
N GLU A 163 51.99 -27.38 69.65
CA GLU A 163 52.00 -26.93 71.03
C GLU A 163 51.01 -25.76 71.17
N GLU A 164 50.07 -25.97 72.10
CA GLU A 164 49.34 -24.98 72.90
C GLU A 164 48.32 -24.01 72.26
N TYR A 165 47.05 -24.41 72.40
CA TYR A 165 45.94 -23.75 73.12
C TYR A 165 45.70 -22.22 73.10
N ILE A 166 44.38 -21.91 73.08
CA ILE A 166 43.65 -20.73 73.62
C ILE A 166 43.26 -19.59 72.65
N SER A 167 41.95 -19.31 72.61
CA SER A 167 41.22 -18.13 72.06
C SER A 167 41.22 -16.99 73.12
N PRO A 168 40.65 -15.76 72.99
CA PRO A 168 39.71 -15.21 71.99
C PRO A 168 39.86 -13.67 71.70
N GLN A 169 38.83 -13.07 71.05
CA GLN A 169 38.33 -11.68 71.16
C GLN A 169 38.76 -10.53 70.20
N GLN A 170 37.70 -9.89 69.68
CA GLN A 170 37.37 -8.45 69.56
C GLN A 170 37.81 -7.55 68.39
N ASN A 171 36.76 -6.93 67.81
CA ASN A 171 36.59 -5.56 67.26
C ASN A 171 37.51 -5.15 66.07
N VAL A 172 37.15 -4.28 65.13
CA VAL A 172 36.56 -2.93 65.24
C VAL A 172 35.88 -2.55 63.90
N SER A 173 34.83 -1.76 64.05
CA SER A 173 34.10 -0.90 63.10
C SER A 173 34.94 -0.22 62.01
N GLU A 174 34.33 0.12 60.86
CA GLU A 174 34.30 1.52 60.42
C GLU A 174 33.28 1.76 59.31
N VAL A 175 32.50 2.80 59.54
CA VAL A 175 31.44 3.38 58.70
C VAL A 175 32.09 4.24 57.63
N PHE A 176 31.60 4.16 56.39
CA PHE A 176 31.64 5.28 55.45
C PHE A 176 30.34 5.36 54.66
N LEU A 177 29.54 6.37 55.00
CA LEU A 177 28.40 6.86 54.22
C LEU A 177 28.94 7.82 53.15
N VAL A 178 28.67 7.52 51.88
CA VAL A 178 28.77 8.49 50.78
C VAL A 178 27.44 8.42 50.01
N GLY A 179 26.82 9.58 49.84
CA GLY A 179 25.45 9.75 49.36
C GLY A 179 25.16 9.03 48.05
N GLU A 180 24.15 8.17 48.07
CA GLU A 180 23.57 7.55 46.90
C GLU A 180 22.61 8.54 46.24
N ILE A 181 22.90 8.91 44.99
CA ILE A 181 21.86 9.29 44.04
C ILE A 181 20.95 8.06 43.97
N PRO A 182 19.62 8.15 44.17
CA PRO A 182 18.77 6.98 44.08
C PRO A 182 18.84 6.44 42.65
N GLU A 183 19.61 5.37 42.44
CA GLU A 183 19.59 4.60 41.19
C GLU A 183 18.17 4.07 41.05
N PHE A 184 17.40 4.70 40.17
CA PHE A 184 16.06 4.27 39.88
C PHE A 184 16.11 2.89 39.20
N ASP A 185 15.86 1.84 39.97
CA ASP A 185 15.78 0.48 39.46
C ASP A 185 14.37 0.19 38.93
N VAL A 186 14.27 -0.06 37.62
CA VAL A 186 13.04 -0.46 36.93
C VAL A 186 12.39 -1.69 37.59
N SER A 187 13.15 -2.52 38.33
CA SER A 187 12.61 -3.67 39.06
C SER A 187 11.69 -3.32 40.22
N GLN A 188 11.78 -2.10 40.74
CA GLN A 188 10.92 -1.61 41.81
C GLN A 188 9.53 -1.19 41.30
N LEU A 189 9.35 -1.12 39.97
CA LEU A 189 8.07 -0.74 39.38
C LEU A 189 7.06 -1.88 39.45
N PRO A 190 5.75 -1.57 39.62
CA PRO A 190 4.70 -2.56 39.52
C PRO A 190 4.75 -3.32 38.19
N LYS A 191 4.43 -4.61 38.23
CA LYS A 191 4.41 -5.49 37.04
C LYS A 191 3.64 -4.90 35.85
N ARG A 192 2.53 -4.19 36.09
CA ARG A 192 1.74 -3.52 35.04
C ARG A 192 2.50 -2.39 34.37
N THR A 193 3.23 -1.58 35.13
CA THR A 193 4.04 -0.48 34.60
C THR A 193 5.21 -1.02 33.78
N VAL A 194 5.89 -2.07 34.27
CA VAL A 194 6.93 -2.77 33.52
C VAL A 194 6.37 -3.31 32.20
N LEU A 195 5.23 -4.00 32.23
CA LEU A 195 4.58 -4.48 31.00
C LEU A 195 4.33 -3.35 30.01
N GLN A 196 3.81 -2.21 30.48
CA GLN A 196 3.54 -1.07 29.62
C GLN A 196 4.82 -0.49 29.01
N ILE A 197 5.90 -0.35 29.79
CA ILE A 197 7.21 0.10 29.28
C ILE A 197 7.71 -0.84 28.18
N PHE A 198 7.74 -2.15 28.47
CA PHE A 198 8.26 -3.14 27.54
C PHE A 198 7.35 -3.37 26.32
N SER A 199 6.06 -3.04 26.41
CA SER A 199 5.13 -3.15 25.26
C SER A 199 5.42 -2.17 24.12
N TYR A 200 6.15 -1.07 24.39
CA TYR A 200 6.59 -0.13 23.35
C TYR A 200 7.89 -0.54 22.66
N LEU A 201 8.57 -1.58 23.16
CA LEU A 201 9.85 -2.02 22.63
C LEU A 201 9.66 -2.96 21.44
N SER A 202 10.58 -2.89 20.47
CA SER A 202 10.62 -3.89 19.39
C SER A 202 11.05 -5.26 19.93
N LEU A 203 10.74 -6.32 19.19
CA LEU A 203 11.20 -7.68 19.54
C LEU A 203 12.72 -7.72 19.77
N ARG A 204 13.49 -6.99 18.96
CA ARG A 204 14.94 -6.87 19.10
C ARG A 204 15.33 -6.23 20.43
N ASP A 205 14.66 -5.14 20.79
CA ASP A 205 14.98 -4.38 22.00
C ASP A 205 14.58 -5.15 23.26
N VAL A 206 13.44 -5.87 23.24
CA VAL A 206 13.03 -6.77 24.34
C VAL A 206 14.11 -7.83 24.61
N VAL A 207 14.68 -8.42 23.56
CA VAL A 207 15.77 -9.40 23.70
C VAL A 207 17.04 -8.75 24.27
N ILE A 208 17.39 -7.53 23.83
CA ILE A 208 18.53 -6.78 24.37
C ILE A 208 18.31 -6.43 25.85
N CYS A 209 17.11 -6.01 26.24
CA CYS A 209 16.77 -5.74 27.64
C CYS A 209 16.98 -6.96 28.53
N GLY A 210 16.70 -8.16 28.03
CA GLY A 210 16.95 -9.40 28.75
C GLY A 210 18.44 -9.69 29.01
N GLN A 211 19.35 -8.99 28.35
CA GLN A 211 20.80 -9.11 28.53
C GLN A 211 21.37 -8.11 29.53
N VAL A 212 20.56 -7.17 30.04
CA VAL A 212 21.02 -6.11 30.95
C VAL A 212 21.35 -6.65 32.34
N ASN A 213 20.40 -7.36 32.97
CA ASN A 213 20.59 -8.03 34.25
C ASN A 213 19.55 -9.15 34.45
N CYS A 214 19.69 -9.94 35.52
CA CYS A 214 18.77 -11.04 35.83
C CYS A 214 17.33 -10.57 36.06
N SER A 215 17.13 -9.37 36.62
CA SER A 215 15.80 -8.83 36.90
C SER A 215 15.06 -8.50 35.59
N TRP A 216 15.72 -7.82 34.67
CA TRP A 216 15.18 -7.48 33.35
C TRP A 216 14.97 -8.73 32.50
N LEU A 217 15.85 -9.73 32.63
CA LEU A 217 15.61 -11.05 32.02
C LEU A 217 14.29 -11.66 32.49
N LEU A 218 13.97 -11.60 33.78
CA LEU A 218 12.69 -12.10 34.29
C LEU A 218 11.50 -11.25 33.81
N MET A 219 11.66 -9.93 33.70
CA MET A 219 10.61 -9.05 33.17
C MET A 219 10.29 -9.35 31.70
N THR A 220 11.30 -9.58 30.86
CA THR A 220 11.09 -9.92 29.44
C THR A 220 10.40 -11.27 29.25
N GLN A 221 10.37 -12.12 30.28
CA GLN A 221 9.68 -13.42 30.26
C GLN A 221 8.21 -13.32 30.69
N MET A 222 7.66 -12.13 30.88
CA MET A 222 6.24 -11.98 31.17
C MET A 222 5.40 -12.36 29.95
N SER A 223 4.50 -13.34 30.09
CA SER A 223 3.71 -13.90 28.99
C SER A 223 2.94 -12.85 28.19
N SER A 224 2.40 -11.83 28.87
CA SER A 224 1.62 -10.75 28.26
C SER A 224 2.40 -9.91 27.25
N LEU A 225 3.74 -9.84 27.36
CA LEU A 225 4.59 -9.17 26.37
C LEU A 225 4.62 -9.92 25.03
N TRP A 226 4.30 -11.21 25.05
CA TRP A 226 4.37 -12.10 23.90
C TRP A 226 3.00 -12.34 23.27
N ASN A 227 2.00 -11.53 23.63
CA ASN A 227 0.68 -11.56 22.99
C ASN A 227 0.78 -11.17 21.51
N GLY A 228 1.61 -10.18 21.18
CA GLY A 228 1.91 -9.78 19.81
C GLY A 228 3.40 -9.89 19.53
N ILE A 229 3.79 -10.67 18.52
CA ILE A 229 5.19 -10.83 18.13
C ILE A 229 5.39 -10.36 16.70
N ASP A 230 6.25 -9.34 16.54
CA ASP A 230 6.63 -8.81 15.24
C ASP A 230 8.03 -9.27 14.81
N PHE A 231 8.06 -10.31 13.97
CA PHE A 231 9.28 -10.84 13.37
C PHE A 231 9.75 -10.05 12.15
N SER A 232 8.93 -9.17 11.57
CA SER A 232 9.30 -8.38 10.39
C SER A 232 10.47 -7.43 10.69
N THR A 233 10.57 -6.95 11.93
CA THR A 233 11.66 -6.11 12.44
C THR A 233 13.03 -6.80 12.41
N VAL A 234 13.03 -8.13 12.46
CA VAL A 234 14.24 -8.98 12.51
C VAL A 234 14.32 -9.94 11.32
N LYS A 235 13.53 -9.73 10.26
CA LYS A 235 13.39 -10.64 9.11
C LYS A 235 14.71 -11.06 8.43
N ASN A 236 15.71 -10.18 8.46
CA ASN A 236 17.02 -10.41 7.84
C ASN A 236 18.03 -11.10 8.77
N ILE A 237 17.74 -11.18 10.06
CA ILE A 237 18.66 -11.65 11.11
C ILE A 237 18.15 -12.94 11.75
N ILE A 238 16.83 -13.08 11.86
CA ILE A 238 16.23 -14.20 12.57
C ILE A 238 16.28 -15.49 11.76
N THR A 239 16.65 -16.58 12.41
CA THR A 239 16.60 -17.91 11.82
C THR A 239 15.36 -18.66 12.29
N ASP A 240 14.85 -19.59 11.48
CA ASP A 240 13.66 -20.40 11.82
C ASP A 240 13.78 -21.09 13.18
N LYS A 241 14.99 -21.51 13.56
CA LYS A 241 15.24 -22.15 14.87
C LYS A 241 14.78 -21.25 16.02
N HIS A 242 15.09 -19.96 15.95
CA HIS A 242 14.72 -18.99 16.98
C HIS A 242 13.24 -18.67 16.96
N VAL A 243 12.62 -18.59 15.78
CA VAL A 243 11.17 -18.43 15.66
C VAL A 243 10.46 -19.61 16.30
N VAL A 244 10.85 -20.83 15.93
CA VAL A 244 10.28 -22.07 16.47
C VAL A 244 10.44 -22.15 17.98
N SER A 245 11.63 -21.87 18.53
CA SER A 245 11.83 -21.90 19.99
C SER A 245 10.99 -20.85 20.73
N THR A 246 10.82 -19.67 20.13
CA THR A 246 10.01 -18.59 20.70
C THR A 246 8.54 -18.97 20.71
N LEU A 247 8.01 -19.47 19.59
CA LEU A 247 6.63 -19.91 19.48
C LEU A 247 6.36 -21.12 20.37
N GLN A 248 7.27 -22.09 20.46
CA GLN A 248 7.13 -23.23 21.37
C GLN A 248 6.96 -22.80 22.84
N ARG A 249 7.70 -21.76 23.24
CA ARG A 249 7.65 -21.21 24.60
C ARG A 249 6.35 -20.44 24.87
N TRP A 250 5.86 -19.66 23.91
CA TRP A 250 4.77 -18.69 24.13
C TRP A 250 3.45 -19.03 23.43
N ARG A 251 3.34 -20.14 22.69
CA ARG A 251 2.20 -20.54 21.84
C ARG A 251 0.80 -20.40 22.45
N LEU A 252 0.65 -20.49 23.78
CA LEU A 252 -0.65 -20.36 24.44
C LEU A 252 -1.11 -18.90 24.60
N ASN A 253 -0.17 -17.95 24.60
CA ASN A 253 -0.43 -16.53 24.81
C ASN A 253 -0.34 -15.71 23.52
N VAL A 254 0.23 -16.27 22.46
CA VAL A 254 0.36 -15.59 21.17
C VAL A 254 -1.03 -15.38 20.54
N LEU A 255 -1.39 -14.11 20.38
CA LEU A 255 -2.62 -13.64 19.73
C LEU A 255 -2.34 -13.02 18.37
N CYS A 256 -1.20 -12.31 18.20
CA CYS A 256 -0.84 -11.62 16.98
C CYS A 256 0.55 -12.02 16.50
N LEU A 257 0.68 -12.39 15.22
CA LEU A 257 1.95 -12.71 14.59
C LEU A 257 2.16 -11.91 13.31
N ASN A 258 3.25 -11.16 13.24
CA ASN A 258 3.68 -10.46 12.04
C ASN A 258 4.96 -11.07 11.46
N PHE A 259 4.84 -11.67 10.29
CA PHE A 259 5.92 -12.26 9.50
C PHE A 259 6.17 -11.51 8.19
N ARG A 260 5.74 -10.25 8.06
CA ARG A 260 5.89 -9.48 6.83
C ARG A 260 7.34 -9.51 6.30
N GLY A 261 7.51 -9.99 5.06
CA GLY A 261 8.82 -10.08 4.42
C GLY A 261 9.77 -11.16 4.98
N CYS A 262 9.31 -12.01 5.90
CA CYS A 262 10.13 -13.09 6.44
C CYS A 262 10.19 -14.29 5.48
N VAL A 263 11.32 -14.97 5.46
CA VAL A 263 11.47 -16.25 4.76
C VAL A 263 10.99 -17.36 5.68
N LEU A 264 9.81 -17.92 5.42
CA LEU A 264 9.16 -18.90 6.29
C LEU A 264 9.33 -20.33 5.76
N ARG A 265 9.99 -21.20 6.53
CA ARG A 265 10.03 -22.64 6.22
C ARG A 265 8.82 -23.38 6.82
N LEU A 266 8.56 -24.59 6.31
CA LEU A 266 7.46 -25.45 6.77
C LEU A 266 7.48 -25.71 8.29
N LYS A 267 8.67 -25.84 8.90
CA LYS A 267 8.80 -26.02 10.37
C LYS A 267 8.28 -24.82 11.16
N THR A 268 8.47 -23.61 10.63
CA THR A 268 7.99 -22.37 11.22
C THR A 268 6.46 -22.30 11.12
N LEU A 269 5.90 -22.60 9.94
CA LEU A 269 4.45 -22.62 9.73
C LEU A 269 3.74 -23.68 10.59
N ARG A 270 4.35 -24.87 10.75
CA ARG A 270 3.88 -25.88 11.71
C ARG A 270 3.95 -25.42 13.17
N SER A 271 4.87 -24.53 13.51
CA SER A 271 4.91 -23.97 14.87
C SER A 271 3.86 -22.88 15.07
N VAL A 272 3.54 -22.12 14.01
CA VAL A 272 2.42 -21.18 14.00
C VAL A 272 1.09 -21.92 14.22
N SER A 273 0.89 -23.08 13.58
CA SER A 273 -0.34 -23.87 13.78
C SER A 273 -0.52 -24.39 15.21
N LEU A 274 0.53 -24.37 16.05
CA LEU A 274 0.40 -24.70 17.48
C LEU A 274 -0.14 -23.53 18.32
N CYS A 275 -0.23 -22.32 17.76
CA CYS A 275 -0.76 -21.13 18.41
C CYS A 275 -2.29 -21.10 18.28
N ARG A 276 -2.99 -21.89 19.10
CA ARG A 276 -4.45 -22.09 18.99
C ARG A 276 -5.28 -20.83 19.28
N ASN A 277 -4.73 -19.89 20.03
CA ASN A 277 -5.39 -18.63 20.40
C ASN A 277 -5.07 -17.49 19.43
N LEU A 278 -4.42 -17.78 18.29
CA LEU A 278 -4.06 -16.78 17.29
C LEU A 278 -5.31 -16.10 16.72
N GLN A 279 -5.29 -14.77 16.75
CA GLN A 279 -6.36 -13.89 16.25
C GLN A 279 -5.89 -13.09 15.03
N GLU A 280 -4.60 -12.71 14.98
CA GLU A 280 -4.05 -11.92 13.88
C GLU A 280 -2.82 -12.59 13.27
N LEU A 281 -2.83 -12.78 11.96
CA LEU A 281 -1.71 -13.33 11.22
C LEU A 281 -1.39 -12.47 9.99
N ASN A 282 -0.18 -11.94 9.95
CA ASN A 282 0.35 -11.24 8.78
C ASN A 282 1.51 -12.04 8.17
N VAL A 283 1.32 -12.53 6.95
CA VAL A 283 2.34 -13.24 6.14
C VAL A 283 2.56 -12.53 4.79
N SER A 284 2.28 -11.22 4.74
CA SER A 284 2.51 -10.39 3.56
C SER A 284 3.96 -10.39 3.09
N ASP A 285 4.18 -10.24 1.79
CA ASP A 285 5.51 -10.10 1.18
C ASP A 285 6.50 -11.25 1.50
N CYS A 286 6.03 -12.41 1.96
CA CYS A 286 6.92 -13.52 2.32
C CYS A 286 7.48 -14.17 1.05
N PRO A 287 8.81 -14.11 0.79
CA PRO A 287 9.40 -14.61 -0.46
C PRO A 287 9.14 -16.11 -0.68
N THR A 288 9.04 -16.86 0.42
CA THR A 288 8.71 -18.29 0.36
C THR A 288 7.34 -18.54 -0.25
N LEU A 289 6.37 -17.67 -0.01
CA LEU A 289 5.04 -17.71 -0.61
C LEU A 289 4.98 -17.05 -1.99
N THR A 290 6.08 -16.47 -2.49
CA THR A 290 6.10 -15.65 -3.71
C THR A 290 6.97 -16.23 -4.84
N ILE A 291 8.15 -16.80 -4.54
CA ILE A 291 9.18 -17.07 -5.57
C ILE A 291 9.41 -18.57 -5.80
N LEU A 292 9.15 -19.45 -4.84
CA LEU A 292 9.43 -20.88 -4.99
C LEU A 292 8.25 -21.60 -5.72
N PRO A 293 8.49 -22.34 -6.83
CA PRO A 293 7.45 -23.04 -7.62
C PRO A 293 6.75 -24.19 -6.89
N CYS A 294 6.93 -24.33 -5.58
CA CYS A 294 6.31 -25.37 -4.77
C CYS A 294 4.87 -25.00 -4.40
N VAL A 295 3.99 -24.84 -5.40
CA VAL A 295 2.54 -24.60 -5.22
C VAL A 295 1.93 -25.60 -4.22
N PHE A 296 2.44 -26.84 -4.19
CA PHE A 296 2.02 -27.88 -3.24
C PHE A 296 2.38 -27.61 -1.77
N MET A 297 3.50 -26.95 -1.47
CA MET A 297 3.89 -26.69 -0.09
C MET A 297 3.12 -25.53 0.54
N HIS A 298 2.68 -24.57 -0.28
CA HIS A 298 2.01 -23.35 0.17
C HIS A 298 0.58 -23.63 0.63
N ASP A 299 -0.19 -24.36 -0.18
CA ASP A 299 -1.58 -24.74 0.17
C ASP A 299 -1.62 -25.70 1.37
N GLU A 300 -0.65 -26.61 1.48
CA GLU A 300 -0.54 -27.54 2.61
C GLU A 300 -0.21 -26.82 3.91
N SER A 301 0.68 -25.82 3.85
CA SER A 301 1.05 -25.02 5.01
C SER A 301 -0.11 -24.17 5.52
N MET A 302 -0.86 -23.54 4.59
CA MET A 302 -2.08 -22.81 4.94
C MET A 302 -3.17 -23.73 5.48
N ARG A 303 -3.23 -24.99 5.03
CA ARG A 303 -4.14 -25.98 5.62
C ARG A 303 -3.87 -26.18 7.11
N TYR A 304 -2.62 -26.47 7.50
CA TYR A 304 -2.26 -26.66 8.91
C TYR A 304 -2.65 -25.47 9.79
N ILE A 305 -2.38 -24.25 9.32
CA ILE A 305 -2.73 -23.03 10.05
C ILE A 305 -4.24 -22.87 10.13
N SER A 306 -4.95 -23.05 9.01
CA SER A 306 -6.40 -22.91 8.97
C SER A 306 -7.11 -23.90 9.90
N GLU A 307 -6.68 -25.17 9.90
CA GLU A 307 -7.27 -26.23 10.74
C GLU A 307 -7.02 -26.00 12.24
N SER A 308 -5.87 -25.43 12.60
CA SER A 308 -5.43 -25.38 13.99
C SER A 308 -5.70 -24.04 14.68
N CYS A 309 -5.99 -22.97 13.92
CA CYS A 309 -6.20 -21.61 14.41
C CYS A 309 -7.59 -21.07 14.03
N PRO A 310 -8.71 -21.65 14.50
CA PRO A 310 -10.05 -21.23 14.09
C PRO A 310 -10.45 -19.82 14.58
N GLY A 311 -9.72 -19.27 15.56
CA GLY A 311 -9.98 -17.96 16.17
C GLY A 311 -9.43 -16.76 15.39
N VAL A 312 -8.86 -16.95 14.19
CA VAL A 312 -8.29 -15.87 13.39
C VAL A 312 -9.37 -14.89 12.94
N LEU A 313 -9.18 -13.62 13.29
CA LEU A 313 -10.03 -12.47 12.96
C LEU A 313 -9.40 -11.61 11.87
N TYR A 314 -8.07 -11.49 11.85
CA TYR A 314 -7.30 -10.70 10.89
C TYR A 314 -6.30 -11.58 10.16
N LEU A 315 -6.37 -11.60 8.83
CA LEU A 315 -5.47 -12.34 7.98
C LEU A 315 -4.95 -11.45 6.84
N ASN A 316 -3.64 -11.22 6.82
CA ASN A 316 -2.99 -10.50 5.73
C ASN A 316 -2.11 -11.44 4.92
N LEU A 317 -2.47 -11.60 3.65
CA LEU A 317 -1.84 -12.46 2.66
C LEU A 317 -1.34 -11.64 1.45
N SER A 318 -1.20 -10.32 1.58
CA SER A 318 -0.86 -9.46 0.44
C SER A 318 0.49 -9.82 -0.19
N ASN A 319 0.58 -9.67 -1.51
CA ASN A 319 1.76 -9.91 -2.32
C ASN A 319 2.32 -11.34 -2.18
N THR A 320 1.42 -12.32 -2.15
CA THR A 320 1.74 -13.75 -2.13
C THR A 320 1.19 -14.45 -3.38
N THR A 321 1.71 -15.63 -3.74
CA THR A 321 1.22 -16.41 -4.90
C THR A 321 0.03 -17.30 -4.59
N ILE A 322 -0.78 -16.91 -3.59
CA ILE A 322 -1.93 -17.72 -3.17
C ILE A 322 -2.87 -17.98 -4.34
N THR A 323 -3.25 -19.25 -4.46
CA THR A 323 -4.17 -19.72 -5.50
C THR A 323 -5.58 -19.85 -4.94
N ASN A 324 -6.56 -20.01 -5.82
CA ASN A 324 -7.95 -20.27 -5.45
C ASN A 324 -8.15 -21.53 -4.56
N ARG A 325 -7.15 -22.42 -4.43
CA ARG A 325 -7.21 -23.60 -3.54
C ARG A 325 -7.20 -23.22 -2.07
N THR A 326 -6.32 -22.32 -1.65
CA THR A 326 -6.28 -21.81 -0.26
C THR A 326 -7.61 -21.14 0.10
N MET A 327 -8.26 -20.46 -0.86
CA MET A 327 -9.57 -19.83 -0.65
C MET A 327 -10.71 -20.82 -0.40
N ARG A 328 -10.55 -22.11 -0.70
CA ARG A 328 -11.50 -23.16 -0.29
C ARG A 328 -11.37 -23.53 1.19
N LEU A 329 -10.20 -23.30 1.78
CA LEU A 329 -9.88 -23.66 3.16
C LEU A 329 -10.31 -22.55 4.13
N LEU A 330 -10.07 -21.28 3.78
CA LEU A 330 -10.40 -20.14 4.64
C LEU A 330 -11.85 -20.17 5.15
N PRO A 331 -12.89 -20.31 4.31
CA PRO A 331 -14.27 -20.25 4.78
C PRO A 331 -14.74 -21.53 5.49
N ARG A 332 -13.94 -22.61 5.47
CA ARG A 332 -14.22 -23.85 6.22
C ARG A 332 -13.70 -23.82 7.64
N TYR A 333 -12.68 -23.02 7.93
CA TYR A 333 -12.02 -23.03 9.23
C TYR A 333 -12.03 -21.67 9.93
N PHE A 334 -11.88 -20.57 9.19
CA PHE A 334 -11.92 -19.21 9.73
C PHE A 334 -13.34 -18.64 9.72
N HIS A 335 -14.21 -19.21 10.56
CA HIS A 335 -15.62 -18.82 10.68
C HIS A 335 -15.86 -17.42 11.26
N SER A 336 -14.84 -16.86 11.91
CA SER A 336 -14.88 -15.57 12.59
C SER A 336 -14.03 -14.51 11.90
N LEU A 337 -13.59 -14.75 10.65
CA LEU A 337 -12.73 -13.82 9.92
C LEU A 337 -13.46 -12.50 9.68
N GLN A 338 -12.82 -11.40 10.09
CA GLN A 338 -13.36 -10.05 9.99
C GLN A 338 -12.54 -9.19 9.03
N ASN A 339 -11.23 -9.40 8.96
CA ASN A 339 -10.33 -8.59 8.14
C ASN A 339 -9.49 -9.51 7.26
N LEU A 340 -9.57 -9.31 5.95
CA LEU A 340 -8.81 -10.05 4.96
C LEU A 340 -8.11 -9.10 4.00
N SER A 341 -6.80 -9.23 3.87
CA SER A 341 -6.05 -8.55 2.81
C SER A 341 -5.47 -9.56 1.83
N LEU A 342 -5.83 -9.38 0.57
CA LEU A 342 -5.34 -10.11 -0.60
C LEU A 342 -4.67 -9.15 -1.60
N ALA A 343 -4.22 -7.98 -1.14
CA ALA A 343 -3.64 -6.96 -2.00
C ALA A 343 -2.46 -7.53 -2.83
N TYR A 344 -2.35 -7.16 -4.10
CA TYR A 344 -1.31 -7.58 -5.05
C TYR A 344 -1.22 -9.11 -5.26
N CYS A 345 -2.24 -9.89 -4.89
CA CYS A 345 -2.31 -11.32 -5.20
C CYS A 345 -2.73 -11.51 -6.67
N ARG A 346 -1.81 -11.31 -7.62
CA ARG A 346 -2.10 -11.28 -9.06
C ARG A 346 -2.69 -12.56 -9.65
N LYS A 347 -2.54 -13.71 -8.99
CA LYS A 347 -3.14 -15.01 -9.40
C LYS A 347 -4.54 -15.24 -8.84
N PHE A 348 -5.03 -14.35 -7.98
CA PHE A 348 -6.37 -14.41 -7.41
C PHE A 348 -7.39 -14.01 -8.46
N THR A 349 -8.48 -14.79 -8.57
CA THR A 349 -9.55 -14.57 -9.55
C THR A 349 -10.92 -14.67 -8.89
N ASP A 350 -11.98 -14.38 -9.64
CA ASP A 350 -13.37 -14.43 -9.17
C ASP A 350 -13.76 -15.76 -8.50
N LYS A 351 -13.15 -16.87 -8.90
CA LYS A 351 -13.34 -18.19 -8.27
C LYS A 351 -12.97 -18.18 -6.78
N GLY A 352 -11.96 -17.41 -6.39
CA GLY A 352 -11.55 -17.26 -4.99
C GLY A 352 -12.67 -16.64 -4.14
N LEU A 353 -13.30 -15.57 -4.63
CA LEU A 353 -14.47 -14.94 -4.00
C LEU A 353 -15.70 -15.84 -4.03
N GLN A 354 -15.88 -16.64 -5.09
CA GLN A 354 -16.94 -17.65 -5.14
C GLN A 354 -16.81 -18.67 -3.99
N TYR A 355 -15.60 -19.19 -3.71
CA TYR A 355 -15.41 -20.14 -2.60
C TYR A 355 -15.66 -19.51 -1.24
N LEU A 356 -15.20 -18.28 -1.06
CA LEU A 356 -15.47 -17.45 0.10
C LEU A 356 -16.98 -17.28 0.33
N ASN A 357 -17.72 -17.02 -0.74
CA ASN A 357 -19.17 -16.87 -0.74
C ASN A 357 -19.89 -18.21 -0.45
N LEU A 358 -19.46 -19.32 -1.05
CA LEU A 358 -20.11 -20.63 -0.86
C LEU A 358 -19.97 -21.16 0.58
N GLY A 359 -18.89 -20.84 1.27
CA GLY A 359 -18.71 -21.24 2.67
C GLY A 359 -19.28 -20.23 3.68
N ASN A 360 -19.13 -20.55 4.97
CA ASN A 360 -19.56 -19.68 6.07
C ASN A 360 -18.48 -18.67 6.49
N GLY A 361 -17.45 -18.43 5.67
CA GLY A 361 -16.31 -17.58 6.05
C GLY A 361 -16.54 -16.07 5.96
N CYS A 362 -17.49 -15.64 5.11
CA CYS A 362 -17.56 -14.23 4.70
C CYS A 362 -18.66 -13.40 5.37
N HIS A 363 -19.57 -14.04 6.10
CA HIS A 363 -20.71 -13.36 6.71
C HIS A 363 -20.32 -12.36 7.83
N LYS A 364 -19.09 -12.44 8.37
CA LYS A 364 -18.57 -11.53 9.40
C LYS A 364 -17.49 -10.58 8.89
N LEU A 365 -17.24 -10.55 7.57
CA LEU A 365 -16.17 -9.73 7.01
C LEU A 365 -16.53 -8.24 7.12
N ILE A 366 -15.61 -7.47 7.71
CA ILE A 366 -15.69 -6.03 7.97
C ILE A 366 -14.71 -5.27 7.05
N TYR A 367 -13.53 -5.82 6.81
CA TYR A 367 -12.51 -5.24 5.95
C TYR A 367 -12.09 -6.24 4.87
N LEU A 368 -12.09 -5.79 3.62
CA LEU A 368 -11.52 -6.53 2.50
C LEU A 368 -10.64 -5.63 1.64
N ASP A 369 -9.43 -6.08 1.37
CA ASP A 369 -8.49 -5.43 0.45
C ASP A 369 -8.17 -6.38 -0.71
N LEU A 370 -8.59 -5.98 -1.90
CA LEU A 370 -8.34 -6.63 -3.19
C LEU A 370 -7.46 -5.76 -4.08
N SER A 371 -6.85 -4.69 -3.55
CA SER A 371 -6.06 -3.77 -4.36
C SER A 371 -4.99 -4.50 -5.16
N GLY A 372 -4.75 -4.13 -6.42
CA GLY A 372 -3.76 -4.80 -7.26
C GLY A 372 -4.12 -6.21 -7.74
N CYS A 373 -5.33 -6.72 -7.46
CA CYS A 373 -5.81 -7.97 -8.03
C CYS A 373 -6.34 -7.73 -9.46
N THR A 374 -5.51 -7.97 -10.47
CA THR A 374 -5.80 -7.62 -11.87
C THR A 374 -6.82 -8.53 -12.55
N GLN A 375 -7.12 -9.70 -12.00
CA GLN A 375 -8.06 -10.68 -12.57
C GLN A 375 -9.45 -10.70 -11.90
N VAL A 376 -9.75 -9.70 -11.05
CA VAL A 376 -11.04 -9.58 -10.37
C VAL A 376 -12.00 -8.75 -11.21
N THR A 377 -13.20 -9.28 -11.46
CA THR A 377 -14.24 -8.62 -12.28
C THR A 377 -15.50 -8.26 -11.47
N ASP A 378 -16.44 -7.56 -12.10
CA ASP A 378 -17.72 -7.19 -11.47
C ASP A 378 -18.52 -8.39 -10.94
N SER A 379 -18.39 -9.57 -11.59
CA SER A 379 -19.04 -10.80 -11.14
C SER A 379 -18.56 -11.23 -9.75
N ALA A 380 -17.29 -11.02 -9.45
CA ALA A 380 -16.73 -11.29 -8.13
C ALA A 380 -17.37 -10.42 -7.04
N LEU A 381 -17.57 -9.13 -7.34
CA LEU A 381 -18.15 -8.17 -6.41
C LEU A 381 -19.67 -8.35 -6.28
N GLU A 382 -20.34 -8.82 -7.32
CA GLU A 382 -21.73 -9.27 -7.25
C GLU A 382 -21.88 -10.41 -6.24
N MET A 383 -21.08 -11.46 -6.39
CA MET A 383 -21.08 -12.60 -5.46
C MET A 383 -20.77 -12.16 -4.03
N LEU A 384 -19.79 -11.28 -3.85
CA LEU A 384 -19.43 -10.73 -2.55
C LEU A 384 -20.61 -9.97 -1.92
N SER A 385 -21.28 -9.11 -2.70
CA SER A 385 -22.38 -8.28 -2.22
C SER A 385 -23.56 -9.11 -1.72
N ALA A 386 -23.77 -10.30 -2.28
CA ALA A 386 -24.86 -11.19 -1.92
C ALA A 386 -24.76 -11.77 -0.48
N LYS A 387 -23.57 -11.82 0.15
CA LYS A 387 -23.40 -12.37 1.50
C LYS A 387 -22.61 -11.50 2.49
N CYS A 388 -21.75 -10.59 2.01
CA CYS A 388 -20.92 -9.74 2.88
C CYS A 388 -21.67 -8.48 3.33
N HIS A 389 -22.77 -8.63 4.07
CA HIS A 389 -23.62 -7.49 4.47
C HIS A 389 -23.00 -6.58 5.53
N TYR A 390 -22.01 -7.07 6.29
CA TYR A 390 -21.32 -6.33 7.35
C TYR A 390 -20.02 -5.66 6.88
N LEU A 391 -19.73 -5.72 5.57
CA LEU A 391 -18.51 -5.12 5.04
C LEU A 391 -18.55 -3.60 5.23
N TYR A 392 -17.53 -3.07 5.90
CA TYR A 392 -17.39 -1.67 6.26
C TYR A 392 -16.35 -0.96 5.38
N VAL A 393 -15.23 -1.65 5.08
CA VAL A 393 -14.16 -1.15 4.22
C VAL A 393 -13.93 -2.10 3.06
N LEU A 394 -13.91 -1.56 1.85
CA LEU A 394 -13.50 -2.25 0.65
C LEU A 394 -12.44 -1.44 -0.10
N ASP A 395 -11.29 -2.05 -0.38
CA ASP A 395 -10.29 -1.51 -1.29
C ASP A 395 -10.19 -2.38 -2.54
N VAL A 396 -10.48 -1.80 -3.70
CA VAL A 396 -10.36 -2.43 -5.03
C VAL A 396 -9.41 -1.63 -5.93
N SER A 397 -8.52 -0.83 -5.34
CA SER A 397 -7.64 0.06 -6.08
C SER A 397 -6.72 -0.71 -7.03
N GLY A 398 -6.61 -0.29 -8.28
CA GLY A 398 -5.82 -0.97 -9.30
C GLY A 398 -6.45 -2.24 -9.87
N CYS A 399 -7.67 -2.63 -9.45
CA CYS A 399 -8.43 -3.66 -10.14
C CYS A 399 -8.93 -3.11 -11.49
N ILE A 400 -8.18 -3.42 -12.55
CA ILE A 400 -8.38 -2.82 -13.87
C ILE A 400 -9.60 -3.34 -14.64
N LEU A 401 -10.17 -4.49 -14.26
CA LEU A 401 -11.31 -5.11 -14.95
C LEU A 401 -12.68 -4.72 -14.36
N LEU A 402 -12.70 -3.89 -13.32
CA LEU A 402 -13.94 -3.43 -12.69
C LEU A 402 -14.58 -2.29 -13.47
N THR A 403 -15.89 -2.34 -13.64
CA THR A 403 -16.67 -1.36 -14.40
C THR A 403 -17.73 -0.69 -13.54
N ASP A 404 -18.53 0.17 -14.16
CA ASP A 404 -19.71 0.83 -13.56
C ASP A 404 -20.73 -0.13 -12.96
N GLN A 405 -20.68 -1.42 -13.30
CA GLN A 405 -21.55 -2.44 -12.72
C GLN A 405 -21.18 -2.76 -11.26
N MET A 406 -19.90 -2.70 -10.89
CA MET A 406 -19.47 -3.02 -9.53
C MET A 406 -20.11 -2.12 -8.46
N PRO A 407 -20.12 -0.77 -8.59
CA PRO A 407 -20.79 0.08 -7.60
C PRO A 407 -22.29 -0.21 -7.48
N VAL A 408 -22.96 -0.57 -8.58
CA VAL A 408 -24.39 -0.97 -8.55
C VAL A 408 -24.57 -2.23 -7.72
N ASN A 409 -23.71 -3.24 -7.93
CA ASN A 409 -23.75 -4.50 -7.18
C ASN A 409 -23.50 -4.27 -5.68
N LEU A 410 -22.48 -3.48 -5.32
CA LEU A 410 -22.17 -3.17 -3.92
C LEU A 410 -23.33 -2.44 -3.22
N GLN A 411 -23.99 -1.51 -3.91
CA GLN A 411 -25.14 -0.78 -3.36
C GLN A 411 -26.32 -1.71 -3.02
N MET A 412 -26.55 -2.76 -3.80
CA MET A 412 -27.64 -3.71 -3.55
C MET A 412 -27.39 -4.58 -2.31
N GLY A 413 -26.15 -5.00 -2.08
CA GLY A 413 -25.82 -6.02 -1.08
C GLY A 413 -25.08 -5.53 0.18
N CYS A 414 -24.14 -4.61 0.05
CA CYS A 414 -23.24 -4.18 1.13
C CYS A 414 -23.75 -2.92 1.84
N LYS A 415 -24.87 -3.06 2.57
CA LYS A 415 -25.57 -1.92 3.21
C LYS A 415 -24.78 -1.22 4.33
N GLN A 416 -23.76 -1.86 4.88
CA GLN A 416 -22.90 -1.30 5.95
C GLN A 416 -21.59 -0.68 5.41
N LEU A 417 -21.41 -0.64 4.08
CA LEU A 417 -20.18 -0.13 3.47
C LEU A 417 -20.04 1.36 3.75
N ARG A 418 -18.92 1.75 4.37
CA ARG A 418 -18.64 3.15 4.76
C ARG A 418 -17.42 3.72 4.08
N ILE A 419 -16.42 2.88 3.80
CA ILE A 419 -15.17 3.30 3.16
C ILE A 419 -14.98 2.47 1.89
N LEU A 420 -14.90 3.15 0.74
CA LEU A 420 -14.66 2.51 -0.54
C LEU A 420 -13.49 3.18 -1.26
N LYS A 421 -12.49 2.38 -1.63
CA LYS A 421 -11.33 2.83 -2.40
C LYS A 421 -11.34 2.19 -3.78
N MET A 422 -11.35 3.03 -4.81
CA MET A 422 -11.42 2.69 -6.24
C MET A 422 -10.40 3.55 -7.00
N LEU A 423 -9.17 3.64 -6.47
CA LEU A 423 -8.10 4.36 -7.14
C LEU A 423 -7.59 3.54 -8.32
N TYR A 424 -7.30 4.17 -9.44
CA TYR A 424 -6.71 3.54 -10.63
C TYR A 424 -7.61 2.50 -11.32
N CYS A 425 -8.93 2.66 -11.21
CA CYS A 425 -9.91 1.81 -11.87
C CYS A 425 -10.41 2.50 -13.14
N ARG A 426 -9.70 2.29 -14.26
CA ARG A 426 -9.92 2.98 -15.55
C ARG A 426 -11.35 2.87 -16.12
N HIS A 427 -12.04 1.77 -15.84
CA HIS A 427 -13.36 1.45 -16.42
C HIS A 427 -14.53 1.84 -15.52
N ILE A 428 -14.25 2.47 -14.37
CA ILE A 428 -15.26 3.07 -13.50
C ILE A 428 -15.37 4.56 -13.85
N SER A 429 -16.55 4.97 -14.33
CA SER A 429 -16.88 6.34 -14.67
C SER A 429 -17.00 7.23 -13.43
N LYS A 430 -16.76 8.53 -13.63
CA LYS A 430 -16.89 9.53 -12.57
C LYS A 430 -18.34 9.62 -12.09
N GLU A 431 -19.30 9.38 -13.00
CA GLU A 431 -20.72 9.35 -12.72
C GLU A 431 -21.07 8.18 -11.78
N ALA A 432 -20.54 6.98 -12.04
CA ALA A 432 -20.71 5.83 -11.16
C ALA A 432 -20.09 6.06 -9.78
N ALA A 433 -18.86 6.58 -9.73
CA ALA A 433 -18.21 6.95 -8.49
C ALA A 433 -18.99 8.03 -7.71
N LYS A 434 -19.58 9.01 -8.40
CA LYS A 434 -20.40 10.04 -7.75
C LYS A 434 -21.67 9.46 -7.15
N ARG A 435 -22.34 8.51 -7.82
CA ARG A 435 -23.50 7.80 -7.23
C ARG A 435 -23.12 7.11 -5.93
N MET A 436 -22.00 6.40 -5.93
CA MET A 436 -21.52 5.67 -4.75
C MET A 436 -21.11 6.61 -3.59
N SER A 437 -20.51 7.77 -3.90
CA SER A 437 -20.09 8.75 -2.88
C SER A 437 -21.24 9.30 -2.03
N SER A 438 -22.49 9.21 -2.52
CA SER A 438 -23.68 9.61 -1.75
C SER A 438 -24.10 8.58 -0.70
N ILE A 439 -23.57 7.36 -0.79
CA ILE A 439 -23.94 6.20 0.03
C ILE A 439 -22.86 5.93 1.08
N VAL A 440 -21.59 6.03 0.69
CA VAL A 440 -20.44 5.78 1.57
C VAL A 440 -20.00 7.05 2.31
N GLN A 441 -19.42 6.91 3.49
CA GLN A 441 -18.91 8.03 4.29
C GLN A 441 -17.59 8.58 3.74
N GLN A 442 -16.73 7.70 3.23
CA GLN A 442 -15.43 8.05 2.67
C GLN A 442 -15.24 7.31 1.34
N GLN A 443 -14.86 8.05 0.30
CA GLN A 443 -14.56 7.51 -1.01
C GLN A 443 -13.22 8.05 -1.53
N GLU A 444 -12.35 7.16 -1.97
CA GLU A 444 -11.13 7.48 -2.72
C GLU A 444 -11.28 6.96 -4.14
N TYR A 445 -11.31 7.85 -5.14
CA TYR A 445 -11.55 7.47 -6.53
C TYR A 445 -10.64 8.25 -7.49
N ASN A 446 -10.09 7.54 -8.47
CA ASN A 446 -9.37 8.09 -9.60
C ASN A 446 -9.43 7.09 -10.76
N ALA A 447 -9.70 7.56 -11.99
CA ALA A 447 -9.75 6.75 -13.21
C ALA A 447 -8.42 6.68 -13.98
N THR A 448 -7.33 7.24 -13.48
CA THR A 448 -6.02 7.14 -14.16
C THR A 448 -5.52 5.70 -14.23
N ASP A 449 -4.57 5.45 -15.12
CA ASP A 449 -3.88 4.16 -15.16
C ASP A 449 -3.22 3.83 -13.80
N PRO A 450 -3.13 2.53 -13.44
CA PRO A 450 -2.32 2.08 -12.32
C PRO A 450 -0.86 2.55 -12.46
N PRO A 451 -0.28 3.17 -11.43
CA PRO A 451 1.13 3.50 -11.42
C PRO A 451 2.02 2.28 -11.61
N LEU A 452 3.21 2.46 -12.20
CA LEU A 452 4.17 1.38 -12.47
C LEU A 452 4.57 0.58 -11.23
N TRP A 453 4.53 1.17 -10.03
CA TRP A 453 4.86 0.49 -8.78
C TRP A 453 3.82 -0.58 -8.36
N PHE A 454 2.64 -0.63 -9.00
CA PHE A 454 1.75 -1.80 -8.91
C PHE A 454 2.40 -3.05 -9.55
N GLY A 455 3.40 -2.85 -10.41
CA GLY A 455 4.21 -3.87 -11.07
C GLY A 455 3.50 -4.62 -12.20
N TYR A 456 2.46 -4.02 -12.77
CA TYR A 456 1.77 -4.45 -13.99
C TYR A 456 1.42 -3.24 -14.85
N ASP A 457 1.21 -3.46 -16.14
CA ASP A 457 0.87 -2.43 -17.12
C ASP A 457 -0.63 -2.05 -17.07
N CYS A 458 -1.05 -1.18 -17.99
CA CYS A 458 -2.44 -0.76 -18.09
C CYS A 458 -3.42 -1.91 -18.40
N GLU A 459 -2.95 -2.99 -19.02
CA GLU A 459 -3.71 -4.20 -19.33
C GLU A 459 -3.64 -5.26 -18.22
N GLY A 460 -2.93 -4.98 -17.11
CA GLY A 460 -2.77 -5.89 -15.98
C GLY A 460 -1.76 -7.00 -16.22
N LYS A 461 -0.97 -6.91 -17.29
CA LYS A 461 0.15 -7.81 -17.56
C LYS A 461 1.32 -7.45 -16.65
N PRO A 462 2.01 -8.44 -16.06
CA PRO A 462 3.17 -8.18 -15.21
C PRO A 462 4.24 -7.40 -15.98
N LEU A 463 4.75 -6.32 -15.38
CA LEU A 463 5.93 -5.65 -15.92
C LEU A 463 7.14 -6.59 -15.74
N PRO A 464 8.08 -6.64 -16.70
CA PRO A 464 9.32 -7.38 -16.53
C PRO A 464 10.04 -6.86 -15.28
N GLU A 465 10.59 -7.77 -14.47
CA GLU A 465 11.36 -7.42 -13.28
C GLU A 465 12.45 -6.42 -13.67
N GLN A 466 12.33 -5.19 -13.20
CA GLN A 466 13.37 -4.20 -13.33
C GLN A 466 14.55 -4.70 -12.49
N GLN A 467 15.55 -5.28 -13.15
CA GLN A 467 16.93 -5.19 -12.66
C GLN A 467 17.18 -3.72 -12.35
N ASP A 468 17.50 -3.46 -11.09
CA ASP A 468 17.99 -2.21 -10.53
C ASP A 468 17.84 -0.97 -11.43
N ILE A 469 16.82 -0.15 -11.13
CA ILE A 469 16.78 1.26 -11.56
C ILE A 469 17.87 2.02 -10.78
N THR A 470 19.12 1.74 -11.10
CA THR A 470 20.29 2.57 -10.80
C THR A 470 21.18 2.76 -12.03
N GLN A 471 20.94 2.07 -13.16
CA GLN A 471 21.77 2.25 -14.36
C GLN A 471 21.13 3.06 -15.51
N LEU A 472 19.82 3.30 -15.50
CA LEU A 472 19.15 4.09 -16.55
C LEU A 472 19.28 5.62 -16.37
N LYS A 473 19.76 6.10 -15.22
CA LYS A 473 20.04 7.53 -15.01
C LYS A 473 21.44 7.96 -15.44
N ASP A 474 22.39 7.04 -15.52
CA ASP A 474 23.76 7.38 -15.92
C ASP A 474 23.92 7.37 -17.45
N SER A 475 23.05 6.65 -18.18
CA SER A 475 23.05 6.64 -19.64
C SER A 475 22.43 7.88 -20.30
N GLU A 476 21.47 8.53 -19.63
CA GLU A 476 20.91 9.81 -20.12
C GLU A 476 21.82 11.00 -19.80
N LEU A 477 22.60 10.93 -18.72
CA LEU A 477 23.60 11.95 -18.37
C LEU A 477 24.86 11.90 -19.28
N MET A 478 25.26 10.72 -19.76
CA MET A 478 26.40 10.57 -20.67
C MET A 478 26.09 10.99 -22.12
N ALA A 479 24.81 11.04 -22.51
CA ALA A 479 24.40 11.47 -23.85
C ALA A 479 24.35 13.00 -23.99
N GLU A 480 23.95 13.72 -22.93
CA GLU A 480 23.84 15.19 -22.93
C GLU A 480 25.19 15.90 -22.72
N GLU A 481 26.21 15.26 -22.12
CA GLU A 481 27.56 15.86 -22.00
C GLU A 481 28.39 15.79 -23.29
N SER A 482 27.97 15.02 -24.30
CA SER A 482 28.74 14.84 -25.55
C SER A 482 28.39 15.80 -26.69
N THR A 483 27.41 16.69 -26.52
CA THR A 483 26.90 17.58 -27.58
C THR A 483 27.18 19.07 -27.37
N TYR A 484 27.99 19.46 -26.37
CA TYR A 484 28.24 20.88 -26.05
C TYR A 484 29.73 21.30 -26.06
N SER A 485 30.61 20.60 -26.79
CA SER A 485 32.06 20.93 -26.82
C SER A 485 32.69 20.98 -28.22
N SER A 486 31.97 21.47 -29.24
CA SER A 486 32.59 21.69 -30.55
C SER A 486 31.89 22.78 -31.37
N GLU A 487 31.88 24.02 -30.89
CA GLU A 487 31.55 25.20 -31.72
C GLU A 487 31.92 26.50 -30.97
N GLU A 488 33.22 26.77 -30.78
CA GLU A 488 33.74 28.13 -30.52
C GLU A 488 35.28 28.13 -30.58
N GLU A 489 35.85 28.15 -31.79
CA GLU A 489 37.21 28.67 -32.05
C GLU A 489 37.41 28.88 -33.56
N ALA A 490 36.92 30.01 -34.07
CA ALA A 490 37.39 30.63 -35.31
C ALA A 490 36.96 32.10 -35.35
N VAL A 491 37.88 32.98 -34.90
CA VAL A 491 38.26 34.32 -35.42
C VAL A 491 39.08 35.04 -34.35
#